data_AF-A0A2J6QR97-F1
#
_entry.id   AF-A0A2J6QR97-F1
#
_cell.length_a   1.000
_cell.length_b   1.000
_cell.length_c   1.000
_cell.angle_alpha   90.00
_cell.angle_beta   90.00
_cell.angle_gamma   90.00
#
_symmetry.space_group_name_H-M   'P 1'
#
loop_
_entity.id
_entity.type
_entity.pdbx_description
1 polymer ?
#
loop_
_entity_poly.entity_id
_entity_poly.type
_entity_poly.pdbx_seq_one_letter_code
_entity_poly.pdbx_strand_id
1 'polypeptide(L)'
;MVILSILFVPGILAATILTASNQTCKTTPLDTNWPSAEEWAALDTAIGGVLIKTAPIASSCYPGNPFNSPLSCDTVAANWTSSTFHTLIPESIDYPTFANNSCLPKDASGYFQGRGCEVGGMPQYIVNATTEDQIATAMSWAAARNIRITIKGTGHEMNGRSSGAYSMLIWTRNFQNLEFNSTWSLPNSSVVENIVIAGSGNSWNSVYTGASDVGRITVGGGAKSVGLGGFIQGGGHGPLSSHYGLAADQILQVTVVTTEGKILVANAQQNQDMLFAIRGGGAGQYGVVTEYVLKTYPVPTTMVAGTLTLSSNGTDSASSDASWRAFAAHVASLPNLMDLGLAGSVTATTDNGTITATNALFGYNITSDEMRALVEPVMARMQTEGNSTTLSVELTDLNDFETWPTFFEYIKQVDNIAGGGSAMSSRLLGRAQLNITSAELITNLKKVMVTESSNNTGGYIIIGMQGGLGPANVPEEMRGALQPSWRTAYLHTITIGATINATADSQTTLDSAAKWLEGVPEPVWREWAPEMGSYMNEGNPFNTEFKHDYYGENYDRLVDIKLKYDPTESLFVLTGVNSDKWNYNLNSGKLCRV
;
A
#
# COMPACT_ATOMS: atom_id res chain seq x y z
N MET A 1 -15.43 -49.62 73.77
CA MET A 1 -14.26 -48.74 73.56
C MET A 1 -13.53 -49.30 72.33
N VAL A 2 -13.81 -48.76 71.15
CA VAL A 2 -13.31 -49.29 69.86
C VAL A 2 -12.38 -48.26 69.25
N ILE A 3 -11.18 -48.72 68.89
CA ILE A 3 -10.07 -47.96 68.32
C ILE A 3 -10.34 -47.73 66.84
N LEU A 4 -10.16 -46.49 66.34
CA LEU A 4 -10.17 -46.17 64.91
C LEU A 4 -8.80 -45.66 64.49
N SER A 5 -8.16 -46.39 63.57
CA SER A 5 -6.90 -46.06 62.91
C SER A 5 -7.14 -45.14 61.72
N ILE A 6 -6.38 -44.04 61.60
CA ILE A 6 -6.39 -43.14 60.43
C ILE A 6 -5.13 -43.41 59.61
N LEU A 7 -5.32 -43.79 58.35
CA LEU A 7 -4.29 -43.98 57.33
C LEU A 7 -3.82 -42.64 56.76
N PHE A 8 -2.50 -42.46 56.69
CA PHE A 8 -1.83 -41.36 55.99
C PHE A 8 -1.70 -41.69 54.49
N VAL A 9 -2.11 -40.78 53.61
CA VAL A 9 -1.81 -40.82 52.16
C VAL A 9 -0.89 -39.63 51.86
N PRO A 10 0.32 -39.83 51.29
CA PRO A 10 1.18 -38.74 50.87
C PRO A 10 0.74 -38.21 49.50
N GLY A 11 0.44 -36.91 49.42
CA GLY A 11 0.16 -36.21 48.17
C GLY A 11 1.43 -36.02 47.35
N ILE A 12 1.46 -36.57 46.14
CA ILE A 12 2.50 -36.31 45.14
C ILE A 12 2.17 -34.97 44.47
N LEU A 13 2.98 -33.94 44.69
CA LEU A 13 2.96 -32.74 43.86
C LEU A 13 3.52 -33.10 42.48
N ALA A 14 2.65 -33.21 41.48
CA ALA A 14 3.06 -33.23 40.08
C ALA A 14 3.44 -31.81 39.67
N ALA A 15 4.74 -31.52 39.59
CA ALA A 15 5.24 -30.33 38.92
C ALA A 15 4.97 -30.48 37.43
N THR A 16 3.99 -29.75 36.91
CA THR A 16 3.82 -29.54 35.47
C THR A 16 5.00 -28.72 34.97
N ILE A 17 6.01 -29.40 34.43
CA ILE A 17 7.03 -28.77 33.61
C ILE A 17 6.31 -28.30 32.34
N LEU A 18 5.96 -27.01 32.31
CA LEU A 18 5.67 -26.31 31.06
C LEU A 18 6.95 -26.38 30.23
N THR A 19 7.03 -27.36 29.33
CA THR A 19 7.97 -27.32 28.22
C THR A 19 7.59 -26.08 27.42
N ALA A 20 8.34 -24.98 27.58
CA ALA A 20 8.30 -23.89 26.62
C ALA A 20 8.57 -24.53 25.26
N SER A 21 7.56 -24.55 24.39
CA SER A 21 7.76 -24.91 23.00
C SER A 21 8.91 -24.05 22.48
N ASN A 22 9.97 -24.67 21.97
CA ASN A 22 11.05 -23.94 21.30
C ASN A 22 10.45 -23.31 20.04
N GLN A 23 9.92 -22.10 20.21
CA GLN A 23 9.33 -21.35 19.12
C GLN A 23 10.40 -21.15 18.04
N THR A 24 10.13 -21.64 16.83
CA THR A 24 11.10 -21.55 15.73
C THR A 24 11.05 -20.14 15.16
N CYS A 25 12.13 -19.38 15.32
CA CYS A 25 12.24 -17.99 14.85
C CYS A 25 13.24 -17.83 13.71
N LYS A 26 13.13 -16.73 12.96
CA LYS A 26 14.22 -16.24 12.13
C LYS A 26 15.40 -15.86 13.00
N THR A 27 16.62 -16.10 12.51
CA THR A 27 17.86 -15.81 13.23
C THR A 27 17.97 -14.31 13.51
N THR A 28 18.43 -13.95 14.71
CA THR A 28 18.58 -12.58 15.18
C THR A 28 20.01 -12.32 15.67
N PRO A 29 20.49 -11.06 15.77
CA PRO A 29 21.79 -10.72 16.36
C PRO A 29 22.01 -11.19 17.80
N LEU A 30 20.95 -11.65 18.49
CA LEU A 30 21.00 -12.18 19.84
C LEU A 30 21.28 -13.69 19.88
N ASP A 31 21.20 -14.37 18.74
CA ASP A 31 21.38 -15.81 18.65
C ASP A 31 22.85 -16.18 18.36
N THR A 32 23.30 -17.32 18.88
CA THR A 32 24.69 -17.78 18.72
C THR A 32 25.05 -18.17 17.28
N ASN A 33 24.04 -18.43 16.44
CA ASN A 33 24.18 -18.74 15.03
C ASN A 33 23.99 -17.50 14.11
N TRP A 34 23.89 -16.29 14.67
CA TRP A 34 23.98 -15.07 13.88
C TRP A 34 25.37 -14.96 13.23
N PRO A 35 25.47 -14.55 11.96
CA PRO A 35 26.75 -14.51 11.28
C PRO A 35 27.74 -13.56 11.95
N SER A 36 29.01 -13.97 12.01
CA SER A 36 30.07 -13.16 12.60
C SER A 36 30.36 -11.90 11.77
N ALA A 37 31.11 -10.95 12.33
CA ALA A 37 31.54 -9.76 11.60
C ALA A 37 32.36 -10.12 10.35
N GLU A 38 33.17 -11.18 10.43
CA GLU A 38 33.96 -11.70 9.32
C GLU A 38 33.08 -12.32 8.22
N GLU A 39 32.01 -13.02 8.59
CA GLU A 39 31.05 -13.55 7.61
C GLU A 39 30.30 -12.43 6.88
N TRP A 40 29.88 -11.37 7.59
CA TRP A 40 29.27 -10.20 6.98
C TRP A 40 30.26 -9.45 6.06
N ALA A 41 31.52 -9.31 6.46
CA ALA A 41 32.56 -8.71 5.62
C ALA A 41 32.89 -9.56 4.39
N ALA A 42 32.83 -10.89 4.51
CA ALA A 42 32.99 -11.80 3.38
C ALA A 42 31.83 -11.69 2.39
N LEU A 43 30.58 -11.59 2.89
CA LEU A 43 29.44 -11.28 2.04
C LEU A 43 29.63 -9.94 1.33
N ASP A 44 29.99 -8.89 2.06
CA ASP A 44 30.21 -7.55 1.50
C ASP A 44 31.24 -7.58 0.36
N THR A 45 32.36 -8.26 0.58
CA THR A 45 33.38 -8.49 -0.45
C THR A 45 32.81 -9.23 -1.66
N ALA A 46 32.02 -10.28 -1.44
CA ALA A 46 31.42 -11.09 -2.51
C ALA A 46 30.40 -10.31 -3.35
N ILE A 47 29.73 -9.31 -2.78
CA ILE A 47 28.78 -8.44 -3.50
C ILE A 47 29.41 -7.11 -3.93
N GLY A 48 30.73 -6.95 -3.81
CA GLY A 48 31.45 -5.79 -4.32
C GLY A 48 31.38 -4.54 -3.45
N GLY A 49 31.27 -4.68 -2.13
CA GLY A 49 31.37 -3.56 -1.18
C GLY A 49 30.10 -2.74 -1.05
N VAL A 50 28.92 -3.33 -1.33
CA VAL A 50 27.62 -2.63 -1.29
C VAL A 50 26.76 -2.98 -0.07
N LEU A 51 27.32 -3.69 0.91
CA LEU A 51 26.63 -3.97 2.17
C LEU A 51 26.75 -2.78 3.11
N ILE A 52 25.62 -2.28 3.58
CA ILE A 52 25.52 -1.21 4.57
C ILE A 52 25.08 -1.83 5.89
N LYS A 53 25.85 -1.59 6.96
CA LYS A 53 25.35 -1.79 8.31
C LYS A 53 24.44 -0.62 8.68
N THR A 54 23.21 -0.90 9.09
CA THR A 54 22.20 0.15 9.31
C THR A 54 22.67 1.18 10.34
N ALA A 55 22.58 2.44 9.96
CA ALA A 55 22.88 3.61 10.77
C ALA A 55 21.72 4.60 10.62
N PRO A 56 20.78 4.66 11.59
CA PRO A 56 19.61 5.53 11.49
C PRO A 56 20.00 6.99 11.25
N ILE A 57 19.50 7.59 10.17
CA ILE A 57 19.90 8.95 9.77
C ILE A 57 19.60 10.00 10.85
N ALA A 58 18.55 9.79 11.64
CA ALA A 58 18.16 10.65 12.76
C ALA A 58 19.10 10.55 13.97
N SER A 59 20.12 9.70 13.95
CA SER A 59 21.07 9.58 15.07
C SER A 59 21.81 10.89 15.35
N SER A 60 21.97 11.76 14.35
CA SER A 60 22.58 13.08 14.54
C SER A 60 21.76 14.01 15.44
N CYS A 61 20.49 13.71 15.69
CA CYS A 61 19.63 14.41 16.66
C CYS A 61 19.85 13.97 18.10
N TYR A 62 20.74 13.02 18.35
CA TYR A 62 21.02 12.47 19.67
C TYR A 62 22.46 12.79 20.12
N PRO A 63 22.71 12.89 21.44
CA PRO A 63 24.03 13.20 21.96
C PRO A 63 25.12 12.27 21.41
N GLY A 64 26.19 12.87 20.88
CA GLY A 64 27.34 12.13 20.36
C GLY A 64 27.13 11.45 19.00
N ASN A 65 25.96 11.59 18.37
CA ASN A 65 25.63 10.95 17.10
C ASN A 65 25.95 9.43 17.10
N PRO A 66 25.20 8.61 17.86
CA PRO A 66 25.62 7.24 18.21
C PRO A 66 25.82 6.29 17.02
N PHE A 67 25.30 6.62 15.84
CA PHE A 67 25.48 5.85 14.60
C PHE A 67 26.28 6.59 13.54
N ASN A 68 26.92 7.71 13.88
CA ASN A 68 27.73 8.52 12.96
C ASN A 68 26.97 8.92 11.69
N SER A 69 25.68 9.29 11.82
CA SER A 69 24.90 9.80 10.70
C SER A 69 25.63 10.95 10.01
N PRO A 70 25.71 10.95 8.67
CA PRO A 70 26.44 11.96 7.91
C PRO A 70 25.67 13.29 7.77
N LEU A 71 24.38 13.33 8.10
CA LEU A 71 23.55 14.53 8.01
C LEU A 71 23.39 15.20 9.38
N SER A 72 23.36 16.53 9.42
CA SER A 72 23.06 17.26 10.66
C SER A 72 21.62 17.04 11.11
N CYS A 73 21.36 17.14 12.42
CA CYS A 73 19.99 17.02 12.92
C CYS A 73 19.05 18.04 12.28
N ASP A 74 19.49 19.28 12.09
CA ASP A 74 18.68 20.33 11.45
C ASP A 74 18.24 19.92 10.04
N THR A 75 19.13 19.30 9.26
CA THR A 75 18.80 18.81 7.92
C THR A 75 17.78 17.67 7.99
N VAL A 76 17.99 16.72 8.89
CA VAL A 76 17.09 15.57 9.06
C VAL A 76 15.71 16.03 9.53
N ALA A 77 15.65 16.89 10.55
CA ALA A 77 14.40 17.41 11.11
C ALA A 77 13.60 18.22 10.08
N ALA A 78 14.27 19.09 9.31
CA ALA A 78 13.61 19.92 8.30
C ALA A 78 12.99 19.11 7.14
N ASN A 79 13.49 17.89 6.90
CA ASN A 79 13.05 17.03 5.79
C ASN A 79 12.26 15.79 6.26
N TRP A 80 11.99 15.64 7.55
CA TRP A 80 11.40 14.42 8.12
C TRP A 80 9.96 14.13 7.64
N THR A 81 9.25 15.13 7.12
CA THR A 81 7.90 14.95 6.59
C THR A 81 7.87 14.72 5.07
N SER A 82 9.04 14.56 4.44
CA SER A 82 9.21 14.45 2.98
C SER A 82 9.48 13.01 2.55
N SER A 83 8.53 12.35 1.87
CA SER A 83 8.72 11.02 1.27
C SER A 83 9.93 10.95 0.32
N THR A 84 10.22 12.05 -0.38
CA THR A 84 11.36 12.17 -1.29
C THR A 84 12.68 12.10 -0.53
N PHE A 85 12.74 12.67 0.68
CA PHE A 85 13.90 12.54 1.56
C PHE A 85 14.09 11.09 2.02
N HIS A 86 13.04 10.46 2.55
CA HIS A 86 13.09 9.05 2.98
C HIS A 86 13.44 8.09 1.84
N THR A 87 13.04 8.39 0.62
CA THR A 87 13.37 7.61 -0.59
C THR A 87 14.87 7.54 -0.87
N LEU A 88 15.65 8.53 -0.44
CA LEU A 88 17.10 8.58 -0.65
C LEU A 88 17.89 7.93 0.49
N ILE A 89 17.22 7.52 1.56
CA ILE A 89 17.86 6.98 2.77
C ILE A 89 17.60 5.47 2.84
N PRO A 90 18.64 4.61 2.89
CA PRO A 90 18.48 3.16 2.74
C PRO A 90 17.61 2.49 3.80
N GLU A 91 17.66 2.94 5.06
CA GLU A 91 16.93 2.34 6.18
C GLU A 91 15.58 3.00 6.47
N SER A 92 15.37 4.21 5.94
CA SER A 92 14.24 5.05 6.30
C SER A 92 12.99 4.73 5.49
N ILE A 93 11.82 4.93 6.10
CA ILE A 93 10.48 4.71 5.53
C ILE A 93 9.56 5.88 5.92
N ASP A 94 8.50 6.08 5.14
CA ASP A 94 7.58 7.22 5.32
C ASP A 94 6.79 7.12 6.63
N TYR A 95 6.53 5.90 7.12
CA TYR A 95 5.72 5.64 8.31
C TYR A 95 6.55 4.93 9.39
N PRO A 96 7.40 5.68 10.15
CA PRO A 96 8.38 5.11 11.07
C PRO A 96 7.75 4.36 12.26
N THR A 97 6.43 4.48 12.47
CA THR A 97 5.70 3.68 13.48
C THR A 97 5.88 2.18 13.21
N PHE A 98 5.93 1.77 11.93
CA PHE A 98 6.21 0.38 11.56
C PHE A 98 7.70 -0.01 11.66
N ALA A 99 8.59 0.96 11.89
CA ALA A 99 10.00 0.76 12.25
C ALA A 99 10.25 1.02 13.76
N ASN A 100 9.19 0.89 14.58
CA ASN A 100 9.20 1.05 16.03
C ASN A 100 9.46 2.49 16.54
N ASN A 101 9.45 3.52 15.68
CA ASN A 101 9.76 4.90 16.08
C ASN A 101 11.04 4.97 16.93
N SER A 102 12.05 4.17 16.56
CA SER A 102 13.18 3.85 17.42
C SER A 102 14.33 4.84 17.35
N CYS A 103 14.34 5.71 16.34
CA CYS A 103 15.26 6.84 16.24
C CYS A 103 14.61 7.92 15.38
N LEU A 104 14.21 9.03 16.02
CA LEU A 104 13.44 10.11 15.40
C LEU A 104 14.01 11.49 15.78
N PRO A 105 13.83 12.52 14.95
CA PRO A 105 14.06 13.90 15.36
C PRO A 105 13.15 14.32 16.52
N LYS A 106 13.60 15.28 17.34
CA LYS A 106 12.95 15.68 18.62
C LYS A 106 11.49 16.13 18.50
N ASP A 107 11.08 16.60 17.32
CA ASP A 107 9.72 17.12 17.07
C ASP A 107 8.92 16.26 16.07
N ALA A 108 9.46 15.11 15.67
CA ALA A 108 8.74 14.18 14.81
C ALA A 108 7.59 13.51 15.58
N SER A 109 6.48 13.26 14.89
CA SER A 109 5.41 12.41 15.42
C SER A 109 5.97 11.03 15.77
N GLY A 110 5.71 10.52 16.96
CA GLY A 110 6.33 9.28 17.46
C GLY A 110 7.49 9.49 18.44
N TYR A 111 8.07 10.70 18.50
CA TYR A 111 9.26 10.95 19.33
C TYR A 111 8.95 10.95 20.83
N PHE A 112 9.84 10.33 21.61
CA PHE A 112 9.78 10.33 23.07
C PHE A 112 11.19 10.53 23.67
N GLN A 113 11.36 11.55 24.52
CA GLN A 113 12.65 11.97 25.07
C GLN A 113 13.41 10.89 25.86
N GLY A 114 12.73 9.82 26.32
CA GLY A 114 13.35 8.72 27.06
C GLY A 114 13.74 7.48 26.23
N ARG A 115 13.36 7.38 24.96
CA ARG A 115 13.55 6.15 24.15
C ARG A 115 14.97 5.99 23.59
N GLY A 116 15.75 7.07 23.52
CA GLY A 116 17.07 7.06 22.86
C GLY A 116 16.97 6.90 21.34
N CYS A 117 18.08 6.53 20.71
CA CYS A 117 18.16 6.19 19.28
C CYS A 117 18.74 4.79 19.15
N GLU A 118 17.99 3.91 18.50
CA GLU A 118 18.40 2.54 18.20
C GLU A 118 17.92 2.11 16.81
N VAL A 119 18.51 1.04 16.27
CA VAL A 119 18.07 0.45 14.98
C VAL A 119 16.63 -0.06 15.08
N GLY A 120 16.23 -0.65 16.20
CA GLY A 120 14.84 -1.03 16.47
C GLY A 120 14.18 -1.85 15.35
N GLY A 121 13.08 -1.33 14.81
CA GLY A 121 12.30 -1.97 13.74
C GLY A 121 12.89 -1.87 12.33
N MET A 122 14.05 -1.22 12.17
CA MET A 122 14.79 -1.12 10.92
C MET A 122 15.59 -2.41 10.63
N PRO A 123 15.97 -2.69 9.36
CA PRO A 123 16.86 -3.80 9.04
C PRO A 123 18.23 -3.66 9.75
N GLN A 124 18.95 -4.76 9.94
CA GLN A 124 20.30 -4.74 10.51
C GLN A 124 21.38 -4.47 9.45
N TYR A 125 21.17 -5.02 8.26
CA TYR A 125 22.02 -4.83 7.10
C TYR A 125 21.18 -4.54 5.87
N ILE A 126 21.74 -3.74 4.95
CA ILE A 126 21.07 -3.30 3.74
C ILE A 126 22.02 -3.56 2.57
N VAL A 127 21.54 -4.22 1.53
CA VAL A 127 22.24 -4.37 0.26
C VAL A 127 21.86 -3.19 -0.62
N ASN A 128 22.79 -2.28 -0.84
CA ASN A 128 22.65 -1.14 -1.74
C ASN A 128 22.84 -1.58 -3.19
N ALA A 129 21.93 -2.44 -3.67
CA ALA A 129 22.09 -3.19 -4.91
C ALA A 129 22.14 -2.28 -6.14
N THR A 130 23.04 -2.60 -7.06
CA THR A 130 23.15 -1.98 -8.40
C THR A 130 23.09 -3.02 -9.52
N THR A 131 23.14 -4.31 -9.20
CA THR A 131 23.06 -5.44 -10.15
C THR A 131 22.27 -6.60 -9.57
N GLU A 132 21.67 -7.42 -10.44
CA GLU A 132 20.95 -8.63 -10.08
C GLU A 132 21.84 -9.65 -9.35
N ASP A 133 23.12 -9.77 -9.73
CA ASP A 133 24.06 -10.74 -9.15
C ASP A 133 24.35 -10.46 -7.67
N GLN A 134 24.42 -9.18 -7.28
CA GLN A 134 24.55 -8.78 -5.88
C GLN A 134 23.33 -9.21 -5.06
N ILE A 135 22.13 -9.02 -5.62
CA ILE A 135 20.88 -9.44 -4.99
C ILE A 135 20.86 -10.96 -4.88
N ALA A 136 21.20 -11.67 -5.95
CA ALA A 136 21.18 -13.13 -6.01
C ALA A 136 22.11 -13.76 -4.95
N THR A 137 23.33 -13.24 -4.87
CA THR A 137 24.34 -13.66 -3.89
C THR A 137 23.88 -13.38 -2.47
N ALA A 138 23.38 -12.17 -2.19
CA ALA A 138 22.93 -11.82 -0.85
C ALA A 138 21.69 -12.63 -0.43
N MET A 139 20.67 -12.73 -1.28
CA MET A 139 19.43 -13.45 -0.97
C MET A 139 19.68 -14.92 -0.66
N SER A 140 20.45 -15.61 -1.50
CA SER A 140 20.82 -17.02 -1.27
C SER A 140 21.62 -17.20 0.02
N TRP A 141 22.57 -16.30 0.29
CA TRP A 141 23.37 -16.31 1.52
C TRP A 141 22.50 -16.13 2.78
N ALA A 142 21.55 -15.19 2.77
CA ALA A 142 20.67 -14.90 3.90
C ALA A 142 19.63 -16.01 4.11
N ALA A 143 19.04 -16.53 3.02
CA ALA A 143 18.08 -17.61 3.09
C ALA A 143 18.70 -18.89 3.67
N ALA A 144 19.92 -19.25 3.26
CA ALA A 144 20.67 -20.39 3.81
C ALA A 144 20.97 -20.27 5.32
N ARG A 145 20.93 -19.05 5.87
CA ARG A 145 21.19 -18.74 7.29
C ARG A 145 19.92 -18.45 8.09
N ASN A 146 18.74 -18.68 7.50
CA ASN A 146 17.44 -18.41 8.11
C ASN A 146 17.29 -16.95 8.59
N ILE A 147 17.92 -16.01 7.87
CA ILE A 147 17.80 -14.57 8.12
C ILE A 147 16.54 -14.06 7.41
N ARG A 148 15.76 -13.20 8.08
CA ARG A 148 14.62 -12.52 7.47
C ARG A 148 15.12 -11.62 6.33
N ILE A 149 14.49 -11.69 5.17
CA ILE A 149 14.76 -10.78 4.05
C ILE A 149 13.60 -9.79 3.94
N THR A 150 13.91 -8.50 3.84
CA THR A 150 12.97 -7.42 3.55
C THR A 150 13.37 -6.70 2.27
N ILE A 151 12.44 -6.00 1.64
CA ILE A 151 12.68 -5.35 0.33
C ILE A 151 12.12 -3.93 0.39
N LYS A 152 12.91 -2.96 -0.06
CA LYS A 152 12.48 -1.56 -0.20
C LYS A 152 12.78 -1.03 -1.60
N GLY A 153 11.76 -0.41 -2.19
CA GLY A 153 11.92 0.54 -3.29
C GLY A 153 12.13 1.94 -2.71
N THR A 154 11.04 2.66 -2.48
CA THR A 154 11.05 4.03 -1.95
C THR A 154 10.90 4.10 -0.43
N GLY A 155 10.12 3.21 0.18
CA GLY A 155 9.75 3.29 1.60
C GLY A 155 8.40 3.97 1.86
N HIS A 156 7.63 4.23 0.79
CA HIS A 156 6.29 4.85 0.79
C HIS A 156 5.17 3.98 1.43
N GLU A 157 5.56 2.90 2.09
CA GLU A 157 4.69 1.79 2.43
C GLU A 157 3.89 2.09 3.71
N MET A 158 2.56 2.04 3.61
CA MET A 158 1.61 2.46 4.65
C MET A 158 1.23 1.37 5.67
N ASN A 159 1.65 0.12 5.44
CA ASN A 159 1.18 -1.09 6.13
C ASN A 159 2.33 -1.92 6.76
N GLY A 160 3.51 -1.34 6.98
CA GLY A 160 4.68 -1.96 7.60
C GLY A 160 5.41 -3.05 6.82
N ARG A 161 5.29 -3.10 5.50
CA ARG A 161 5.79 -4.19 4.63
C ARG A 161 7.20 -3.96 4.05
N SER A 162 7.76 -2.74 4.20
CA SER A 162 9.08 -2.39 3.62
C SER A 162 10.21 -2.19 4.64
N SER A 163 10.00 -2.60 5.90
CA SER A 163 11.01 -2.63 6.96
C SER A 163 10.83 -3.86 7.84
N GLY A 164 11.83 -4.16 8.68
CA GLY A 164 11.71 -5.20 9.68
C GLY A 164 13.00 -5.41 10.47
N ALA A 165 12.85 -5.47 11.78
CA ALA A 165 13.95 -5.78 12.71
C ALA A 165 14.67 -7.08 12.31
N TYR A 166 15.98 -7.10 12.58
CA TYR A 166 16.87 -8.26 12.37
C TYR A 166 16.96 -8.78 10.93
N SER A 167 16.39 -8.06 9.97
CA SER A 167 16.41 -8.45 8.58
C SER A 167 17.67 -7.97 7.85
N MET A 168 17.95 -8.62 6.73
CA MET A 168 18.76 -8.06 5.66
C MET A 168 17.82 -7.50 4.58
N LEU A 169 17.92 -6.21 4.32
CA LEU A 169 17.07 -5.50 3.38
C LEU A 169 17.73 -5.44 1.99
N ILE A 170 16.99 -5.72 0.93
CA ILE A 170 17.40 -5.43 -0.44
C ILE A 170 16.82 -4.07 -0.86
N TRP A 171 17.70 -3.12 -1.13
CA TRP A 171 17.30 -1.78 -1.59
C TRP A 171 17.45 -1.66 -3.10
N THR A 172 16.32 -1.54 -3.79
CA THR A 172 16.26 -1.57 -5.27
C THR A 172 16.41 -0.19 -5.92
N ARG A 173 16.65 0.85 -5.13
CA ARG A 173 16.61 2.25 -5.58
C ARG A 173 17.58 2.58 -6.72
N ASN A 174 18.69 1.87 -6.86
CA ASN A 174 19.68 2.18 -7.92
C ASN A 174 19.33 1.59 -9.29
N PHE A 175 18.30 0.75 -9.40
CA PHE A 175 17.80 0.25 -10.68
C PHE A 175 16.99 1.36 -11.37
N GLN A 176 17.69 2.33 -11.97
CA GLN A 176 17.13 3.55 -12.57
C GLN A 176 16.98 3.47 -14.10
N ASN A 177 17.27 2.33 -14.73
CA ASN A 177 17.14 2.20 -16.18
C ASN A 177 15.74 2.62 -16.65
N LEU A 178 15.66 3.35 -17.76
CA LEU A 178 14.39 3.79 -18.34
C LEU A 178 14.56 3.92 -19.87
N GLU A 179 13.97 2.98 -20.60
CA GLU A 179 14.05 2.89 -22.05
C GLU A 179 12.64 2.78 -22.66
N PHE A 180 12.34 3.60 -23.66
CA PHE A 180 11.08 3.50 -24.41
C PHE A 180 11.31 2.82 -25.75
N ASN A 181 10.46 1.86 -26.09
CA ASN A 181 10.58 1.10 -27.34
C ASN A 181 9.20 0.94 -28.01
N SER A 182 9.07 1.45 -29.23
CA SER A 182 7.83 1.41 -30.02
C SER A 182 7.71 0.18 -30.92
N THR A 183 8.74 -0.68 -30.92
CA THR A 183 8.86 -1.85 -31.80
C THR A 183 9.12 -3.15 -31.04
N TRP A 184 8.81 -3.17 -29.74
CA TRP A 184 9.09 -4.34 -28.90
C TRP A 184 8.13 -5.48 -29.24
N SER A 185 8.71 -6.64 -29.58
CA SER A 185 7.92 -7.82 -29.94
C SER A 185 7.53 -8.61 -28.69
N LEU A 186 6.25 -8.91 -28.55
CA LEU A 186 5.78 -9.81 -27.50
C LEU A 186 6.43 -11.19 -27.67
N PRO A 187 6.94 -11.82 -26.58
CA PRO A 187 7.54 -13.15 -26.65
C PRO A 187 6.61 -14.16 -27.35
N ASN A 188 7.14 -14.90 -28.34
CA ASN A 188 6.39 -15.83 -29.20
C ASN A 188 5.18 -15.25 -29.95
N SER A 189 5.15 -13.95 -30.20
CA SER A 189 4.06 -13.30 -30.93
C SER A 189 4.60 -12.44 -32.08
N SER A 190 3.80 -12.28 -33.13
CA SER A 190 4.04 -11.28 -34.17
C SER A 190 3.54 -9.88 -33.77
N VAL A 191 2.91 -9.76 -32.60
CA VAL A 191 2.39 -8.50 -32.08
C VAL A 191 3.53 -7.65 -31.55
N VAL A 192 3.59 -6.41 -32.03
CA VAL A 192 4.49 -5.37 -31.56
C VAL A 192 3.74 -4.46 -30.61
N GLU A 193 4.38 -4.10 -29.50
CA GLU A 193 3.82 -3.26 -28.45
C GLU A 193 4.71 -2.02 -28.20
N ASN A 194 4.08 -0.92 -27.78
CA ASN A 194 4.79 0.27 -27.35
C ASN A 194 5.00 0.20 -25.84
N ILE A 195 6.25 0.10 -25.42
CA ILE A 195 6.59 -0.20 -24.03
C ILE A 195 7.52 0.84 -23.42
N VAL A 196 7.60 0.76 -22.09
CA VAL A 196 8.72 1.25 -21.32
C VAL A 196 9.37 0.08 -20.59
N ILE A 197 10.68 -0.04 -20.71
CA ILE A 197 11.53 -0.91 -19.89
C ILE A 197 12.04 -0.04 -18.74
N ALA A 198 11.59 -0.34 -17.52
CA ALA A 198 11.86 0.49 -16.34
C ALA A 198 12.46 -0.35 -15.21
N GLY A 199 13.62 0.07 -14.73
CA GLY A 199 14.20 -0.48 -13.50
C GLY A 199 13.29 -0.20 -12.29
N SER A 200 13.23 -1.14 -11.35
CA SER A 200 12.27 -1.10 -10.23
C SER A 200 12.52 0.03 -9.22
N GLY A 201 13.71 0.65 -9.26
CA GLY A 201 14.06 1.79 -8.42
C GLY A 201 13.45 3.11 -8.89
N ASN A 202 12.84 3.16 -10.08
CA ASN A 202 12.18 4.36 -10.59
C ASN A 202 10.97 4.76 -9.72
N SER A 203 10.66 6.05 -9.74
CA SER A 203 9.39 6.58 -9.24
C SER A 203 8.46 6.91 -10.38
N TRP A 204 7.18 7.13 -10.09
CA TRP A 204 6.24 7.58 -11.12
C TRP A 204 6.63 8.93 -11.72
N ASN A 205 7.29 9.81 -10.96
CA ASN A 205 7.84 11.06 -11.50
C ASN A 205 8.81 10.84 -12.67
N SER A 206 9.79 9.93 -12.51
CA SER A 206 10.79 9.70 -13.56
C SER A 206 10.15 9.03 -14.78
N VAL A 207 9.24 8.07 -14.56
CA VAL A 207 8.54 7.37 -15.64
C VAL A 207 7.61 8.31 -16.43
N TYR A 208 6.84 9.17 -15.76
CA TYR A 208 5.97 10.13 -16.45
C TYR A 208 6.75 11.18 -17.24
N THR A 209 7.87 11.67 -16.69
CA THR A 209 8.74 12.61 -17.38
C THR A 209 9.28 11.97 -18.67
N GLY A 210 9.89 10.79 -18.56
CA GLY A 210 10.42 10.09 -19.73
C GLY A 210 9.34 9.70 -20.76
N ALA A 211 8.14 9.33 -20.31
CA ALA A 211 7.04 8.99 -21.22
C ALA A 211 6.57 10.23 -22.00
N SER A 212 6.43 11.37 -21.32
CA SER A 212 6.03 12.62 -21.96
C SER A 212 7.04 13.08 -23.01
N ASP A 213 8.34 12.90 -22.77
CA ASP A 213 9.40 13.30 -23.72
C ASP A 213 9.30 12.57 -25.06
N VAL A 214 8.67 11.39 -25.08
CA VAL A 214 8.43 10.59 -26.30
C VAL A 214 6.97 10.59 -26.74
N GLY A 215 6.14 11.50 -26.21
CA GLY A 215 4.73 11.62 -26.59
C GLY A 215 3.85 10.44 -26.15
N ARG A 216 4.18 9.83 -25.00
CA ARG A 216 3.47 8.68 -24.42
C ARG A 216 3.01 8.97 -23.00
N ILE A 217 2.08 8.14 -22.52
CA ILE A 217 1.65 8.07 -21.12
C ILE A 217 1.72 6.62 -20.61
N THR A 218 1.74 6.45 -19.30
CA THR A 218 1.73 5.15 -18.62
C THR A 218 0.67 5.13 -17.52
N VAL A 219 0.13 3.94 -17.23
CA VAL A 219 -0.77 3.79 -16.08
C VAL A 219 0.06 3.66 -14.80
N GLY A 220 0.08 4.73 -14.01
CA GLY A 220 0.77 4.77 -12.72
C GLY A 220 -0.05 5.43 -11.62
N GLY A 221 0.62 5.75 -10.51
CA GLY A 221 -0.01 6.37 -9.32
C GLY A 221 -0.23 7.87 -9.44
N GLY A 222 -1.11 8.40 -8.60
CA GLY A 222 -1.39 9.84 -8.48
C GLY A 222 -0.31 10.63 -7.71
N ALA A 223 0.55 9.95 -6.93
CA ALA A 223 1.64 10.57 -6.17
C ALA A 223 3.00 10.29 -6.82
N LYS A 224 3.79 11.35 -7.04
CA LYS A 224 5.07 11.32 -7.76
C LYS A 224 6.19 10.53 -7.08
N SER A 225 6.21 10.54 -5.75
CA SER A 225 7.22 9.89 -4.90
C SER A 225 7.05 8.37 -4.85
N VAL A 226 5.88 7.83 -5.24
CA VAL A 226 5.62 6.40 -5.21
C VAL A 226 6.51 5.67 -6.21
N GLY A 227 7.15 4.59 -5.75
CA GLY A 227 7.99 3.71 -6.57
C GLY A 227 7.20 2.64 -7.30
N LEU A 228 7.79 2.05 -8.35
CA LEU A 228 7.13 1.02 -9.15
C LEU A 228 6.81 -0.26 -8.34
N GLY A 229 7.75 -0.72 -7.50
CA GLY A 229 7.72 -1.99 -6.78
C GLY A 229 6.37 -2.41 -6.18
N GLY A 230 6.10 -2.02 -4.93
CA GLY A 230 4.88 -2.40 -4.21
C GLY A 230 3.60 -1.92 -4.86
N PHE A 231 3.65 -0.75 -5.51
CA PHE A 231 2.50 -0.17 -6.18
C PHE A 231 1.98 -1.06 -7.31
N ILE A 232 2.83 -1.40 -8.29
CA ILE A 232 2.43 -2.23 -9.42
C ILE A 232 2.10 -3.65 -8.95
N GLN A 233 2.93 -4.24 -8.08
CA GLN A 233 2.76 -5.65 -7.69
C GLN A 233 1.52 -5.91 -6.83
N GLY A 234 1.00 -4.90 -6.12
CA GLY A 234 -0.26 -5.02 -5.37
C GLY A 234 -1.51 -4.66 -6.18
N GLY A 235 -1.34 -4.12 -7.39
CA GLY A 235 -2.43 -3.66 -8.26
C GLY A 235 -2.08 -2.32 -8.92
N GLY A 236 -2.06 -1.25 -8.15
CA GLY A 236 -1.66 0.09 -8.60
C GLY A 236 -2.76 0.80 -9.37
N HIS A 237 -3.46 1.71 -8.70
CA HIS A 237 -4.51 2.54 -9.31
C HIS A 237 -4.03 3.98 -9.52
N GLY A 238 -4.66 4.67 -10.45
CA GLY A 238 -4.43 6.10 -10.70
C GLY A 238 -5.34 6.69 -11.77
N PRO A 239 -5.03 7.91 -12.26
CA PRO A 239 -5.94 8.68 -13.12
C PRO A 239 -6.40 7.96 -14.40
N LEU A 240 -5.56 7.07 -14.92
CA LEU A 240 -5.77 6.37 -16.19
C LEU A 240 -6.37 4.96 -16.02
N SER A 241 -6.53 4.50 -14.79
CA SER A 241 -6.87 3.10 -14.53
C SER A 241 -8.24 2.70 -15.08
N SER A 242 -9.24 3.57 -14.97
CA SER A 242 -10.59 3.31 -15.45
C SER A 242 -10.70 3.18 -16.97
N HIS A 243 -9.65 3.56 -17.70
CA HIS A 243 -9.57 3.50 -19.17
C HIS A 243 -8.71 2.33 -19.65
N TYR A 244 -7.58 2.07 -18.98
CA TYR A 244 -6.56 1.15 -19.48
C TYR A 244 -6.28 -0.07 -18.57
N GLY A 245 -6.99 -0.20 -17.45
CA GLY A 245 -6.72 -1.22 -16.43
C GLY A 245 -5.77 -0.71 -15.33
N LEU A 246 -5.49 -1.53 -14.32
CA LEU A 246 -4.55 -1.16 -13.25
C LEU A 246 -3.10 -1.26 -13.72
N ALA A 247 -2.15 -0.77 -12.93
CA ALA A 247 -0.73 -0.83 -13.27
C ALA A 247 -0.22 -2.28 -13.39
N ALA A 248 -0.74 -3.19 -12.56
CA ALA A 248 -0.49 -4.64 -12.65
C ALA A 248 -0.91 -5.23 -14.01
N ASP A 249 -1.99 -4.71 -14.60
CA ASP A 249 -2.49 -5.15 -15.90
C ASP A 249 -1.59 -4.69 -17.07
N GLN A 250 -0.64 -3.78 -16.80
CA GLN A 250 0.29 -3.26 -17.80
C GLN A 250 1.60 -4.06 -17.91
N ILE A 251 1.89 -4.94 -16.95
CA ILE A 251 3.14 -5.71 -16.93
C ILE A 251 3.14 -6.71 -18.07
N LEU A 252 4.10 -6.63 -18.99
CA LEU A 252 4.31 -7.64 -20.04
C LEU A 252 5.37 -8.66 -19.65
N GLN A 253 6.40 -8.19 -18.94
CA GLN A 253 7.54 -8.98 -18.50
C GLN A 253 8.16 -8.35 -17.25
N VAL A 254 8.79 -9.18 -16.42
CA VAL A 254 9.63 -8.73 -15.30
C VAL A 254 10.93 -9.53 -15.23
N THR A 255 11.97 -8.90 -14.70
CA THR A 255 13.19 -9.58 -14.21
C THR A 255 13.09 -9.70 -12.70
N VAL A 256 13.25 -10.92 -12.18
CA VAL A 256 13.06 -11.27 -10.76
C VAL A 256 14.22 -12.08 -10.23
N VAL A 257 14.72 -11.73 -9.04
CA VAL A 257 15.71 -12.52 -8.31
C VAL A 257 15.04 -13.28 -7.17
N THR A 258 15.17 -14.60 -7.13
CA THR A 258 14.53 -15.47 -6.11
C THR A 258 15.39 -15.61 -4.84
N THR A 259 14.84 -16.18 -3.76
CA THR A 259 15.61 -16.40 -2.52
C THR A 259 16.71 -17.45 -2.64
N GLU A 260 16.65 -18.30 -3.66
CA GLU A 260 17.73 -19.22 -4.01
C GLU A 260 18.83 -18.58 -4.88
N GLY A 261 18.70 -17.28 -5.21
CA GLY A 261 19.67 -16.56 -6.05
C GLY A 261 19.53 -16.82 -7.56
N LYS A 262 18.36 -17.23 -8.03
CA LYS A 262 18.11 -17.38 -9.48
C LYS A 262 17.60 -16.06 -10.05
N ILE A 263 18.21 -15.61 -11.14
CA ILE A 263 17.74 -14.46 -11.93
C ILE A 263 16.84 -15.00 -13.03
N LEU A 264 15.56 -14.62 -12.99
CA LEU A 264 14.52 -15.13 -13.86
C LEU A 264 13.90 -14.00 -14.67
N VAL A 265 13.60 -14.28 -15.94
CA VAL A 265 12.68 -13.48 -16.74
C VAL A 265 11.32 -14.15 -16.71
N ALA A 266 10.29 -13.44 -16.23
CA ALA A 266 8.92 -13.92 -16.23
C ALA A 266 8.08 -13.14 -17.25
N ASN A 267 7.51 -13.85 -18.22
CA ASN A 267 6.71 -13.30 -19.30
C ASN A 267 5.66 -14.33 -19.78
N ALA A 268 4.97 -14.04 -20.89
CA ALA A 268 3.92 -14.92 -21.41
C ALA A 268 4.43 -16.30 -21.89
N GLN A 269 5.73 -16.54 -21.97
CA GLN A 269 6.33 -17.80 -22.45
C GLN A 269 7.08 -18.59 -21.37
N GLN A 270 7.69 -17.91 -20.40
CA GLN A 270 8.53 -18.53 -19.38
C GLN A 270 8.22 -17.97 -17.99
N ASN A 271 8.32 -18.81 -16.97
CA ASN A 271 8.00 -18.47 -15.58
C ASN A 271 6.63 -17.78 -15.45
N GLN A 272 5.62 -18.28 -16.19
CA GLN A 272 4.27 -17.70 -16.27
C GLN A 272 3.57 -17.65 -14.91
N ASP A 273 3.89 -18.59 -14.03
CA ASP A 273 3.41 -18.60 -12.65
C ASP A 273 3.98 -17.44 -11.83
N MET A 274 5.27 -17.10 -11.99
CA MET A 274 5.87 -15.90 -11.42
C MET A 274 5.22 -14.64 -11.99
N LEU A 275 5.01 -14.54 -13.31
CA LEU A 275 4.34 -13.38 -13.90
C LEU A 275 2.92 -13.22 -13.35
N PHE A 276 2.16 -14.31 -13.24
CA PHE A 276 0.85 -14.33 -12.62
C PHE A 276 0.89 -13.74 -11.20
N ALA A 277 1.80 -14.22 -10.36
CA ALA A 277 1.93 -13.75 -8.97
C ALA A 277 2.36 -12.28 -8.85
N ILE A 278 3.28 -11.83 -9.70
CA ILE A 278 3.77 -10.44 -9.71
C ILE A 278 2.71 -9.45 -10.21
N ARG A 279 1.78 -9.89 -11.06
CA ARG A 279 0.62 -9.09 -11.51
C ARG A 279 -0.50 -9.09 -10.47
N GLY A 280 -0.28 -8.41 -9.34
CA GLY A 280 -1.33 -8.14 -8.34
C GLY A 280 -1.31 -9.01 -7.07
N GLY A 281 -0.41 -10.01 -6.98
CA GLY A 281 -0.28 -10.89 -5.81
C GLY A 281 0.58 -10.31 -4.67
N GLY A 282 0.92 -9.02 -4.71
CA GLY A 282 1.66 -8.29 -3.68
C GLY A 282 3.18 -8.41 -3.79
N ALA A 283 3.88 -7.30 -3.52
CA ALA A 283 5.34 -7.26 -3.57
C ALA A 283 6.01 -7.98 -2.40
N GLY A 284 7.26 -8.36 -2.63
CA GLY A 284 8.16 -8.84 -1.59
C GLY A 284 7.87 -10.26 -1.12
N GLN A 285 7.10 -11.03 -1.89
CA GLN A 285 6.68 -12.38 -1.52
C GLN A 285 7.37 -13.46 -2.35
N TYR A 286 7.57 -13.22 -3.65
CA TYR A 286 8.03 -14.24 -4.60
C TYR A 286 9.50 -14.06 -5.04
N GLY A 287 10.06 -12.88 -4.78
CA GLY A 287 11.41 -12.49 -5.18
C GLY A 287 11.56 -10.96 -5.23
N VAL A 288 12.73 -10.49 -5.65
CA VAL A 288 13.02 -9.07 -5.88
C VAL A 288 12.86 -8.77 -7.37
N VAL A 289 11.86 -7.96 -7.74
CA VAL A 289 11.75 -7.45 -9.11
C VAL A 289 12.78 -6.34 -9.32
N THR A 290 13.61 -6.44 -10.35
CA THR A 290 14.62 -5.43 -10.71
C THR A 290 14.25 -4.63 -11.95
N GLU A 291 13.42 -5.17 -12.83
CA GLU A 291 12.98 -4.52 -14.07
C GLU A 291 11.54 -4.90 -14.42
N TYR A 292 10.81 -3.93 -14.96
CA TYR A 292 9.48 -4.07 -15.53
C TYR A 292 9.50 -3.70 -17.00
N VAL A 293 8.81 -4.50 -17.82
CA VAL A 293 8.38 -4.09 -19.16
C VAL A 293 6.90 -3.77 -19.08
N LEU A 294 6.53 -2.50 -19.27
CA LEU A 294 5.16 -2.00 -19.12
C LEU A 294 4.63 -1.45 -20.44
N LYS A 295 3.34 -1.61 -20.70
CA LYS A 295 2.65 -0.93 -21.80
C LYS A 295 2.68 0.60 -21.63
N THR A 296 2.69 1.30 -22.76
CA THR A 296 2.51 2.76 -22.85
C THR A 296 1.37 3.08 -23.81
N TYR A 297 0.78 4.27 -23.71
CA TYR A 297 -0.35 4.70 -24.54
C TYR A 297 -0.07 6.07 -25.17
N PRO A 298 -0.74 6.43 -26.30
CA PRO A 298 -0.71 7.79 -26.82
C PRO A 298 -1.27 8.79 -25.81
N VAL A 299 -0.73 10.00 -25.78
CA VAL A 299 -1.28 11.11 -24.98
C VAL A 299 -2.66 11.49 -25.55
N PRO A 300 -3.70 11.70 -24.72
CA PRO A 300 -4.98 12.25 -25.15
C PRO A 300 -4.81 13.63 -25.81
N THR A 301 -5.65 13.96 -26.79
CA THR A 301 -5.57 15.24 -27.52
C THR A 301 -6.00 16.41 -26.63
N THR A 302 -6.97 16.17 -25.75
CA THR A 302 -7.46 17.14 -24.77
C THR A 302 -7.72 16.41 -23.46
N MET A 303 -7.42 17.04 -22.35
CA MET A 303 -7.75 16.56 -21.00
C MET A 303 -8.48 17.66 -20.25
N VAL A 304 -9.44 17.28 -19.42
CA VAL A 304 -10.22 18.22 -18.61
C VAL A 304 -10.16 17.81 -17.16
N ALA A 305 -9.98 18.79 -16.28
CA ALA A 305 -10.19 18.60 -14.85
C ALA A 305 -11.28 19.55 -14.35
N GLY A 306 -12.09 19.11 -13.40
CA GLY A 306 -13.13 19.91 -12.74
C GLY A 306 -13.38 19.46 -11.32
N THR A 307 -14.00 20.32 -10.52
CA THR A 307 -14.27 20.08 -9.10
C THR A 307 -15.77 20.18 -8.82
N LEU A 308 -16.41 19.08 -8.42
CA LEU A 308 -17.78 19.09 -7.93
C LEU A 308 -17.80 19.11 -6.40
N THR A 309 -18.31 20.18 -5.81
CA THR A 309 -18.38 20.36 -4.35
C THR A 309 -19.82 20.24 -3.85
N LEU A 310 -19.99 19.54 -2.74
CA LEU A 310 -21.21 19.47 -1.93
C LEU A 310 -20.90 20.04 -0.55
N SER A 311 -21.67 21.03 -0.10
CA SER A 311 -21.60 21.57 1.24
C SER A 311 -22.98 21.79 1.84
N SER A 312 -23.10 21.68 3.16
CA SER A 312 -24.32 22.02 3.89
C SER A 312 -24.41 23.53 4.17
N ASN A 313 -25.59 24.13 4.07
CA ASN A 313 -25.82 25.55 4.42
C ASN A 313 -26.18 25.76 5.90
N GLY A 314 -26.40 24.67 6.65
CA GLY A 314 -26.74 24.68 8.07
C GLY A 314 -26.22 23.43 8.79
N THR A 315 -26.40 23.37 10.10
CA THR A 315 -25.93 22.28 10.97
C THR A 315 -27.06 21.58 11.74
N ASP A 316 -28.31 21.89 11.43
CA ASP A 316 -29.46 21.23 12.04
C ASP A 316 -29.70 19.83 11.46
N SER A 317 -30.62 19.07 12.06
CA SER A 317 -30.93 17.70 11.63
C SER A 317 -31.44 17.64 10.19
N ALA A 318 -32.22 18.64 9.76
CA ALA A 318 -32.72 18.72 8.40
C ALA A 318 -31.57 18.91 7.38
N SER A 319 -30.60 19.76 7.70
CA SER A 319 -29.39 20.00 6.90
C SER A 319 -28.47 18.78 6.88
N SER A 320 -28.33 18.09 8.02
CA SER A 320 -27.64 16.79 8.08
C SER A 320 -28.27 15.77 7.14
N ASP A 321 -29.57 15.51 7.27
CA ASP A 321 -30.28 14.52 6.44
C ASP A 321 -30.29 14.90 4.95
N ALA A 322 -30.37 16.20 4.65
CA ALA A 322 -30.20 16.76 3.31
C ALA A 322 -28.83 16.43 2.70
N SER A 323 -27.75 16.79 3.41
CA SER A 323 -26.37 16.57 2.93
C SER A 323 -26.08 15.08 2.70
N TRP A 324 -26.54 14.19 3.59
CA TRP A 324 -26.36 12.74 3.43
C TRP A 324 -27.13 12.15 2.25
N ARG A 325 -28.37 12.61 1.99
CA ARG A 325 -29.13 12.18 0.80
C ARG A 325 -28.47 12.64 -0.49
N ALA A 326 -28.00 13.88 -0.54
CA ALA A 326 -27.25 14.41 -1.68
C ALA A 326 -25.95 13.62 -1.91
N PHE A 327 -25.20 13.32 -0.84
CA PHE A 327 -23.97 12.54 -0.94
C PHE A 327 -24.23 11.10 -1.42
N ALA A 328 -25.24 10.42 -0.88
CA ALA A 328 -25.62 9.08 -1.34
C ALA A 328 -26.06 9.07 -2.81
N ALA A 329 -26.82 10.08 -3.24
CA ALA A 329 -27.18 10.26 -4.64
C ALA A 329 -25.94 10.44 -5.53
N HIS A 330 -24.94 11.19 -5.09
CA HIS A 330 -23.67 11.35 -5.79
C HIS A 330 -22.92 10.02 -5.90
N VAL A 331 -22.66 9.36 -4.76
CA VAL A 331 -21.92 8.09 -4.69
C VAL A 331 -22.56 7.01 -5.58
N ALA A 332 -23.89 6.90 -5.55
CA ALA A 332 -24.63 5.96 -6.40
C ALA A 332 -24.56 6.30 -7.91
N SER A 333 -24.24 7.55 -8.27
CA SER A 333 -24.13 8.01 -9.66
C SER A 333 -22.72 7.84 -10.23
N LEU A 334 -21.69 7.65 -9.39
CA LEU A 334 -20.30 7.56 -9.83
C LEU A 334 -20.05 6.47 -10.89
N PRO A 335 -20.60 5.24 -10.78
CA PRO A 335 -20.41 4.24 -11.82
C PRO A 335 -20.89 4.69 -13.20
N ASN A 336 -21.99 5.47 -13.27
CA ASN A 336 -22.49 5.99 -14.55
C ASN A 336 -21.57 7.04 -15.14
N LEU A 337 -21.02 7.94 -14.31
CA LEU A 337 -20.01 8.90 -14.76
C LEU A 337 -18.76 8.19 -15.30
N MET A 338 -18.37 7.09 -14.65
CA MET A 338 -17.24 6.27 -15.09
C MET A 338 -17.48 5.58 -16.43
N ASP A 339 -18.68 5.04 -16.67
CA ASP A 339 -19.05 4.48 -17.98
C ASP A 339 -19.08 5.53 -19.09
N LEU A 340 -19.35 6.80 -18.73
CA LEU A 340 -19.28 7.94 -19.63
C LEU A 340 -17.84 8.46 -19.83
N GLY A 341 -16.83 7.79 -19.27
CA GLY A 341 -15.42 8.10 -19.45
C GLY A 341 -14.84 9.09 -18.43
N LEU A 342 -15.58 9.45 -17.38
CA LEU A 342 -15.02 10.28 -16.31
C LEU A 342 -14.25 9.43 -15.29
N ALA A 343 -13.06 9.89 -14.92
CA ALA A 343 -12.28 9.36 -13.81
C ALA A 343 -12.22 10.39 -12.69
N GLY A 344 -11.61 10.04 -11.55
CA GLY A 344 -11.55 10.98 -10.44
C GLY A 344 -11.43 10.35 -9.06
N SER A 345 -11.69 11.18 -8.06
CA SER A 345 -11.82 10.75 -6.67
C SER A 345 -12.72 11.69 -5.89
N VAL A 346 -13.53 11.15 -4.99
CA VAL A 346 -14.28 11.90 -3.99
C VAL A 346 -13.54 11.86 -2.67
N THR A 347 -13.41 13.00 -2.00
CA THR A 347 -13.08 13.09 -0.58
C THR A 347 -14.28 13.66 0.15
N ALA A 348 -14.66 13.08 1.28
CA ALA A 348 -15.71 13.64 2.12
C ALA A 348 -15.40 13.54 3.61
N THR A 349 -15.89 14.53 4.36
CA THR A 349 -15.70 14.64 5.80
C THR A 349 -17.00 14.91 6.53
N THR A 350 -17.10 14.43 7.76
CA THR A 350 -18.23 14.74 8.64
C THR A 350 -17.86 15.81 9.66
N ASP A 351 -18.75 16.79 9.82
CA ASP A 351 -18.68 17.77 10.90
C ASP A 351 -20.09 18.07 11.42
N ASN A 352 -20.25 17.99 12.75
CA ASN A 352 -21.52 18.17 13.45
C ASN A 352 -22.71 17.44 12.78
N GLY A 353 -22.48 16.22 12.31
CA GLY A 353 -23.50 15.37 11.65
C GLY A 353 -23.76 15.68 10.17
N THR A 354 -23.26 16.79 9.62
CA THR A 354 -23.33 17.12 8.20
C THR A 354 -22.15 16.52 7.43
N ILE A 355 -22.31 16.35 6.11
CA ILE A 355 -21.22 15.91 5.22
C ILE A 355 -20.85 17.01 4.23
N THR A 356 -19.55 17.22 4.07
CA THR A 356 -18.97 18.02 2.98
C THR A 356 -18.18 17.09 2.09
N ALA A 357 -18.35 17.21 0.77
CA ALA A 357 -17.67 16.36 -0.20
C ALA A 357 -17.13 17.15 -1.37
N THR A 358 -15.98 16.73 -1.89
CA THR A 358 -15.34 17.27 -3.09
C THR A 358 -15.01 16.11 -4.02
N ASN A 359 -15.48 16.16 -5.27
CA ASN A 359 -15.13 15.22 -6.32
C ASN A 359 -14.23 15.92 -7.35
N ALA A 360 -12.97 15.50 -7.41
CA ALA A 360 -12.06 15.85 -8.49
C ALA A 360 -12.37 14.95 -9.68
N LEU A 361 -12.83 15.54 -10.78
CA LEU A 361 -13.27 14.88 -12.01
C LEU A 361 -12.24 15.06 -13.11
N PHE A 362 -11.97 13.99 -13.84
CA PHE A 362 -11.02 13.94 -14.95
C PHE A 362 -11.72 13.43 -16.21
N GLY A 363 -11.46 14.05 -17.35
CA GLY A 363 -11.94 13.62 -18.65
C GLY A 363 -10.82 13.57 -19.69
N TYR A 364 -10.91 12.64 -20.62
CA TYR A 364 -9.92 12.44 -21.69
C TYR A 364 -10.59 12.51 -23.06
N ASN A 365 -10.00 13.27 -23.98
CA ASN A 365 -10.55 13.56 -25.31
C ASN A 365 -11.96 14.16 -25.28
N ILE A 366 -12.25 14.98 -24.26
CA ILE A 366 -13.47 15.77 -24.14
C ILE A 366 -13.12 17.22 -23.83
N THR A 367 -14.11 18.10 -23.89
CA THR A 367 -14.03 19.52 -23.54
C THR A 367 -14.67 19.82 -22.18
N SER A 368 -14.36 20.98 -21.60
CA SER A 368 -15.02 21.46 -20.36
C SER A 368 -16.56 21.52 -20.45
N ASP A 369 -17.11 21.86 -21.62
CA ASP A 369 -18.56 21.91 -21.83
C ASP A 369 -19.19 20.51 -21.87
N GLU A 370 -18.50 19.54 -22.48
CA GLU A 370 -18.93 18.14 -22.46
C GLU A 370 -18.88 17.57 -21.04
N MET A 371 -17.80 17.82 -20.29
CA MET A 371 -17.75 17.41 -18.87
C MET A 371 -18.90 18.01 -18.06
N ARG A 372 -19.18 19.30 -18.24
CA ARG A 372 -20.32 19.97 -17.58
C ARG A 372 -21.64 19.26 -17.92
N ALA A 373 -21.89 18.99 -19.20
CA ALA A 373 -23.11 18.31 -19.64
C ALA A 373 -23.26 16.90 -19.06
N LEU A 374 -22.16 16.16 -18.84
CA LEU A 374 -22.18 14.85 -18.20
C LEU A 374 -22.48 14.92 -16.69
N VAL A 375 -22.04 15.98 -16.01
CA VAL A 375 -22.13 16.14 -14.55
C VAL A 375 -23.45 16.80 -14.12
N GLU A 376 -24.03 17.68 -14.95
CA GLU A 376 -25.28 18.40 -14.67
C GLU A 376 -26.44 17.51 -14.20
N PRO A 377 -26.73 16.35 -14.83
CA PRO A 377 -27.80 15.45 -14.35
C PRO A 377 -27.54 14.92 -12.94
N VAL A 378 -26.27 14.69 -12.57
CA VAL A 378 -25.90 14.23 -11.23
C VAL A 378 -26.09 15.36 -10.22
N MET A 379 -25.68 16.59 -10.55
CA MET A 379 -25.91 17.78 -9.71
C MET A 379 -27.40 18.00 -9.45
N ALA A 380 -28.23 17.94 -10.50
CA ALA A 380 -29.67 18.09 -10.38
C ALA A 380 -30.30 17.01 -9.48
N ARG A 381 -29.82 15.76 -9.59
CA ARG A 381 -30.24 14.66 -8.72
C ARG A 381 -29.84 14.92 -7.26
N MET A 382 -28.59 15.33 -6.99
CA MET A 382 -28.11 15.66 -5.65
C MET A 382 -28.96 16.76 -5.00
N GLN A 383 -29.27 17.83 -5.75
CA GLN A 383 -30.10 18.94 -5.28
C GLN A 383 -31.55 18.50 -4.99
N THR A 384 -32.11 17.65 -5.84
CA THR A 384 -33.47 17.12 -5.67
C THR A 384 -33.55 16.20 -4.44
N GLU A 385 -32.65 15.23 -4.35
CA GLU A 385 -32.60 14.24 -3.26
C GLU A 385 -32.20 14.87 -1.93
N GLY A 386 -31.40 15.94 -1.94
CA GLY A 386 -30.95 16.62 -0.73
C GLY A 386 -31.84 17.78 -0.28
N ASN A 387 -32.87 18.19 -1.03
CA ASN A 387 -33.59 19.45 -0.82
C ASN A 387 -32.68 20.69 -1.00
N SER A 388 -32.75 21.31 -2.18
CA SER A 388 -31.82 22.33 -2.67
C SER A 388 -31.70 23.61 -1.83
N THR A 389 -32.58 23.86 -0.86
CA THR A 389 -32.53 25.06 -0.02
C THR A 389 -31.53 24.95 1.14
N THR A 390 -31.13 23.74 1.52
CA THR A 390 -30.28 23.48 2.70
C THR A 390 -28.83 23.10 2.36
N LEU A 391 -28.45 23.12 1.07
CA LEU A 391 -27.14 22.70 0.59
C LEU A 391 -26.66 23.55 -0.60
N SER A 392 -25.36 23.51 -0.87
CA SER A 392 -24.78 23.95 -2.14
C SER A 392 -24.16 22.77 -2.90
N VAL A 393 -24.37 22.74 -4.21
CA VAL A 393 -23.78 21.78 -5.15
C VAL A 393 -23.28 22.55 -6.35
N GLU A 394 -21.96 22.62 -6.49
CA GLU A 394 -21.29 23.51 -7.46
C GLU A 394 -20.21 22.76 -8.23
N LEU A 395 -20.17 22.95 -9.54
CA LEU A 395 -19.08 22.51 -10.42
C LEU A 395 -18.19 23.70 -10.76
N THR A 396 -16.98 23.70 -10.21
CA THR A 396 -15.98 24.76 -10.34
C THR A 396 -14.71 24.23 -11.00
N ASP A 397 -13.77 25.13 -11.25
CA ASP A 397 -12.40 24.82 -11.67
C ASP A 397 -12.30 23.91 -12.90
N LEU A 398 -13.23 24.08 -13.84
CA LEU A 398 -13.22 23.42 -15.14
C LEU A 398 -12.11 24.01 -16.00
N ASN A 399 -11.07 23.22 -16.24
CA ASN A 399 -9.89 23.63 -16.99
C ASN A 399 -9.57 22.58 -18.06
N ASP A 400 -9.32 23.04 -19.28
CA ASP A 400 -8.80 22.23 -20.40
C ASP A 400 -7.28 22.26 -20.42
N PHE A 401 -6.66 21.12 -20.74
CA PHE A 401 -5.22 20.92 -20.80
C PHE A 401 -4.84 20.23 -22.11
N GLU A 402 -3.78 20.73 -22.76
CA GLU A 402 -3.27 20.19 -24.02
C GLU A 402 -2.11 19.20 -23.82
N THR A 403 -1.49 19.17 -22.65
CA THR A 403 -0.32 18.32 -22.37
C THR A 403 -0.51 17.49 -21.11
N TRP A 404 -0.01 16.25 -21.12
CA TRP A 404 -0.06 15.39 -19.95
C TRP A 404 0.68 15.97 -18.73
N PRO A 405 1.89 16.55 -18.84
CA PRO A 405 2.58 17.09 -17.67
C PRO A 405 1.80 18.20 -16.95
N THR A 406 1.22 19.15 -17.69
CA THR A 406 0.44 20.25 -17.06
C THR A 406 -0.85 19.74 -16.44
N PHE A 407 -1.53 18.80 -17.10
CA PHE A 407 -2.69 18.13 -16.56
C PHE A 407 -2.36 17.35 -15.28
N PHE A 408 -1.31 16.53 -15.30
CA PHE A 408 -0.90 15.73 -14.15
C PHE A 408 -0.45 16.60 -12.97
N GLU A 409 0.27 17.71 -13.19
CA GLU A 409 0.58 18.65 -12.10
C GLU A 409 -0.66 19.21 -11.42
N TYR A 410 -1.74 19.41 -12.17
CA TYR A 410 -2.99 19.92 -11.64
C TYR A 410 -3.76 18.87 -10.84
N ILE A 411 -3.81 17.63 -11.33
CA ILE A 411 -4.63 16.55 -10.75
C ILE A 411 -3.90 15.66 -9.74
N LYS A 412 -2.58 15.81 -9.58
CA LYS A 412 -1.81 14.94 -8.69
C LYS A 412 -2.37 14.99 -7.28
N GLN A 413 -2.35 13.83 -6.63
CA GLN A 413 -2.64 13.75 -5.20
C GLN A 413 -1.54 14.49 -4.44
N VAL A 414 -1.80 14.83 -3.17
CA VAL A 414 -0.75 15.40 -2.32
C VAL A 414 0.44 14.46 -2.35
N ASP A 415 1.51 14.92 -3.01
CA ASP A 415 2.75 14.21 -3.13
C ASP A 415 3.61 14.55 -1.92
N ASN A 416 4.47 13.62 -1.49
CA ASN A 416 5.50 13.89 -0.50
C ASN A 416 5.02 14.08 0.96
N ILE A 417 4.24 13.14 1.50
CA ILE A 417 3.86 13.08 2.92
C ILE A 417 4.54 11.91 3.62
N ALA A 418 5.30 12.20 4.67
CA ALA A 418 5.96 11.21 5.52
C ALA A 418 5.99 11.64 6.99
N GLY A 419 6.62 10.82 7.83
CA GLY A 419 6.89 11.08 9.24
C GLY A 419 5.71 10.81 10.19
N GLY A 420 4.60 10.30 9.66
CA GLY A 420 3.35 10.05 10.40
C GLY A 420 3.10 8.56 10.71
N GLY A 421 1.89 8.30 11.24
CA GLY A 421 1.31 6.97 11.31
C GLY A 421 0.26 6.76 10.22
N SER A 422 -0.01 5.50 9.89
CA SER A 422 -1.05 5.11 8.95
C SER A 422 -1.91 4.00 9.55
N ALA A 423 -3.23 4.18 9.51
CA ALA A 423 -4.22 3.15 9.79
C ALA A 423 -5.49 3.50 9.03
N MET A 424 -5.84 2.66 8.07
CA MET A 424 -7.01 2.82 7.22
C MET A 424 -7.69 1.47 7.00
N SER A 425 -8.94 1.51 6.57
CA SER A 425 -9.66 0.36 6.05
C SER A 425 -10.15 0.70 4.65
N SER A 426 -10.29 -0.29 3.78
CA SER A 426 -10.82 -0.08 2.44
C SER A 426 -11.68 -1.24 1.96
N ARG A 427 -12.53 -0.96 0.97
CA ARG A 427 -13.35 -1.95 0.27
C ARG A 427 -13.55 -1.55 -1.18
N LEU A 428 -13.54 -2.55 -2.06
CA LEU A 428 -13.94 -2.38 -3.45
C LEU A 428 -15.46 -2.46 -3.56
N LEU A 429 -16.08 -1.51 -4.25
CA LEU A 429 -17.53 -1.48 -4.47
C LEU A 429 -17.84 -1.46 -5.96
N GLY A 430 -18.69 -2.41 -6.40
CA GLY A 430 -19.23 -2.45 -7.74
C GLY A 430 -20.63 -1.84 -7.82
N ARG A 431 -21.22 -1.88 -9.02
CA ARG A 431 -22.61 -1.43 -9.23
C ARG A 431 -23.60 -2.12 -8.30
N ALA A 432 -23.43 -3.43 -8.08
CA ALA A 432 -24.34 -4.21 -7.24
C ALA A 432 -24.40 -3.68 -5.79
N GLN A 433 -23.25 -3.29 -5.23
CA GLN A 433 -23.15 -2.75 -3.86
C GLN A 433 -23.69 -1.32 -3.74
N LEU A 434 -23.75 -0.59 -4.87
CA LEU A 434 -24.21 0.80 -4.92
C LEU A 434 -25.68 0.92 -5.36
N ASN A 435 -26.22 -0.09 -6.03
CA ASN A 435 -27.62 -0.19 -6.46
C ASN A 435 -28.50 -0.79 -5.36
N ILE A 436 -28.41 -0.20 -4.17
CA ILE A 436 -29.23 -0.50 -2.98
C ILE A 436 -30.14 0.71 -2.70
N THR A 437 -31.03 0.61 -1.72
CA THR A 437 -31.87 1.77 -1.39
C THR A 437 -31.03 2.93 -0.86
N SER A 438 -31.48 4.16 -1.10
CA SER A 438 -30.79 5.37 -0.59
C SER A 438 -30.62 5.31 0.94
N ALA A 439 -31.61 4.79 1.66
CA ALA A 439 -31.53 4.61 3.11
C ALA A 439 -30.42 3.64 3.52
N GLU A 440 -30.31 2.47 2.87
CA GLU A 440 -29.25 1.50 3.15
C GLU A 440 -27.86 2.07 2.82
N LEU A 441 -27.72 2.76 1.68
CA LEU A 441 -26.45 3.40 1.30
C LEU A 441 -26.03 4.46 2.32
N ILE A 442 -26.94 5.33 2.74
CA ILE A 442 -26.67 6.34 3.78
C ILE A 442 -26.27 5.66 5.10
N THR A 443 -26.98 4.61 5.51
CA THR A 443 -26.67 3.86 6.73
C THR A 443 -25.26 3.27 6.67
N ASN A 444 -24.90 2.62 5.57
CA ASN A 444 -23.58 2.01 5.43
C ASN A 444 -22.48 3.05 5.39
N LEU A 445 -22.65 4.15 4.63
CA LEU A 445 -21.71 5.27 4.61
C LEU A 445 -21.53 5.90 6.00
N LYS A 446 -22.61 6.13 6.75
CA LYS A 446 -22.52 6.65 8.13
C LYS A 446 -21.79 5.70 9.07
N LYS A 447 -21.97 4.38 8.94
CA LYS A 447 -21.31 3.37 9.79
C LYS A 447 -19.81 3.28 9.55
N VAL A 448 -19.34 3.49 8.32
CA VAL A 448 -17.91 3.42 7.98
C VAL A 448 -17.21 4.77 8.10
N MET A 449 -17.93 5.88 7.99
CA MET A 449 -17.42 7.24 8.21
C MET A 449 -17.45 7.64 9.69
N VAL A 450 -16.87 6.81 10.54
CA VAL A 450 -16.73 7.03 11.99
C VAL A 450 -15.27 7.14 12.38
N THR A 451 -15.02 7.77 13.51
CA THR A 451 -13.68 7.96 14.09
C THR A 451 -13.69 7.47 15.53
N GLU A 452 -12.53 7.04 16.02
CA GLU A 452 -12.34 6.63 17.42
C GLU A 452 -12.52 7.81 18.40
N SER A 453 -12.51 9.05 17.90
CA SER A 453 -12.80 10.27 18.68
C SER A 453 -14.23 10.28 19.24
N SER A 454 -14.37 10.66 20.52
CA SER A 454 -15.65 10.67 21.26
C SER A 454 -16.69 11.66 20.75
N ASN A 455 -16.32 12.61 19.89
CA ASN A 455 -17.21 13.70 19.45
C ASN A 455 -17.97 13.39 18.16
N ASN A 456 -17.74 12.22 17.54
CA ASN A 456 -18.39 11.79 16.30
C ASN A 456 -18.26 12.80 15.13
N THR A 457 -17.23 13.65 15.18
CA THR A 457 -16.81 14.58 14.14
C THR A 457 -15.46 14.14 13.59
N GLY A 458 -15.22 14.37 12.29
CA GLY A 458 -13.95 14.01 11.64
C GLY A 458 -13.92 12.61 11.02
N GLY A 459 -15.08 12.02 10.72
CA GLY A 459 -15.14 10.85 9.84
C GLY A 459 -14.64 11.24 8.45
N TYR A 460 -13.77 10.42 7.84
CA TYR A 460 -13.10 10.76 6.60
C TYR A 460 -13.17 9.58 5.62
N ILE A 461 -13.57 9.86 4.38
CA ILE A 461 -13.66 8.87 3.30
C ILE A 461 -12.97 9.39 2.04
N ILE A 462 -12.30 8.49 1.33
CA ILE A 462 -11.84 8.68 -0.04
C ILE A 462 -12.52 7.62 -0.90
N ILE A 463 -13.12 8.04 -2.00
CA ILE A 463 -13.76 7.15 -2.97
C ILE A 463 -13.07 7.37 -4.31
N GLY A 464 -12.14 6.49 -4.64
CA GLY A 464 -11.44 6.52 -5.90
C GLY A 464 -12.27 5.93 -7.04
N MET A 465 -12.29 6.61 -8.20
CA MET A 465 -13.01 6.18 -9.41
C MET A 465 -12.04 5.50 -10.40
N GLN A 466 -11.28 4.50 -9.94
CA GLN A 466 -10.22 3.84 -10.74
C GLN A 466 -10.59 2.45 -11.27
N GLY A 467 -11.73 1.89 -10.85
CA GLY A 467 -12.29 0.65 -11.38
C GLY A 467 -12.97 0.84 -12.75
N GLY A 468 -14.06 0.12 -12.98
CA GLY A 468 -14.91 0.28 -14.16
C GLY A 468 -14.38 -0.46 -15.40
N LEU A 469 -14.64 0.11 -16.58
CA LEU A 469 -14.42 -0.57 -17.86
C LEU A 469 -12.96 -0.96 -18.12
N GLY A 470 -12.00 -0.12 -17.70
CA GLY A 470 -10.57 -0.40 -17.84
C GLY A 470 -10.20 -1.76 -17.22
N PRO A 471 -10.28 -1.94 -15.89
CA PRO A 471 -9.96 -3.20 -15.25
C PRO A 471 -10.88 -4.36 -15.65
N ALA A 472 -12.17 -4.09 -15.94
CA ALA A 472 -13.14 -5.11 -16.36
C ALA A 472 -12.81 -5.73 -17.73
N ASN A 473 -12.32 -4.92 -18.67
CA ASN A 473 -12.04 -5.33 -20.05
C ASN A 473 -10.62 -5.89 -20.26
N VAL A 474 -9.82 -6.00 -19.19
CA VAL A 474 -8.49 -6.63 -19.28
C VAL A 474 -8.65 -8.09 -19.73
N PRO A 475 -7.96 -8.52 -20.81
CA PRO A 475 -7.97 -9.90 -21.28
C PRO A 475 -7.54 -10.88 -20.19
N GLU A 476 -8.14 -12.07 -20.15
CA GLU A 476 -7.96 -13.03 -19.05
C GLU A 476 -6.48 -13.40 -18.82
N GLU A 477 -5.73 -13.58 -19.90
CA GLU A 477 -4.29 -13.88 -19.89
C GLU A 477 -3.42 -12.75 -19.31
N MET A 478 -3.97 -11.53 -19.21
CA MET A 478 -3.31 -10.37 -18.63
C MET A 478 -3.65 -10.14 -17.15
N ARG A 479 -4.70 -10.78 -16.62
CA ARG A 479 -5.30 -10.41 -15.32
C ARG A 479 -4.43 -10.71 -14.09
N GLY A 480 -3.51 -11.67 -14.20
CA GLY A 480 -2.62 -12.04 -13.10
C GLY A 480 -3.35 -12.49 -11.84
N ALA A 481 -2.69 -12.31 -10.69
CA ALA A 481 -3.19 -12.64 -9.37
C ALA A 481 -3.89 -11.48 -8.64
N LEU A 482 -4.17 -10.38 -9.35
CA LEU A 482 -4.95 -9.26 -8.82
C LEU A 482 -6.26 -9.77 -8.20
N GLN A 483 -6.64 -9.22 -7.04
CA GLN A 483 -7.93 -9.50 -6.39
C GLN A 483 -9.09 -9.44 -7.42
N PRO A 484 -9.73 -10.59 -7.75
CA PRO A 484 -10.71 -10.71 -8.83
C PRO A 484 -11.84 -9.68 -8.83
N SER A 485 -12.28 -9.23 -7.66
CA SER A 485 -13.36 -8.23 -7.54
C SER A 485 -13.03 -6.87 -8.18
N TRP A 486 -11.76 -6.57 -8.48
CA TRP A 486 -11.39 -5.42 -9.32
C TRP A 486 -12.03 -5.46 -10.72
N ARG A 487 -12.39 -6.65 -11.24
CA ARG A 487 -13.02 -6.79 -12.56
C ARG A 487 -14.48 -6.35 -12.57
N THR A 488 -15.10 -6.17 -11.40
CA THR A 488 -16.49 -5.70 -11.26
C THR A 488 -16.60 -4.44 -10.40
N ALA A 489 -15.53 -4.06 -9.71
CA ALA A 489 -15.46 -2.84 -8.91
C ALA A 489 -15.46 -1.60 -9.81
N TYR A 490 -16.14 -0.56 -9.32
CA TYR A 490 -16.02 0.79 -9.85
C TYR A 490 -15.24 1.66 -8.88
N LEU A 491 -15.51 1.51 -7.58
CA LEU A 491 -14.99 2.37 -6.54
C LEU A 491 -13.96 1.62 -5.69
N HIS A 492 -12.85 2.28 -5.42
CA HIS A 492 -11.96 1.93 -4.32
C HIS A 492 -12.23 2.89 -3.16
N THR A 493 -12.91 2.38 -2.13
CA THR A 493 -13.39 3.20 -1.01
C THR A 493 -12.50 2.99 0.20
N ILE A 494 -11.89 4.06 0.70
CA ILE A 494 -11.01 4.08 1.87
C ILE A 494 -11.67 4.90 2.97
N THR A 495 -11.65 4.40 4.21
CA THR A 495 -12.08 5.14 5.40
C THR A 495 -10.95 5.27 6.40
N ILE A 496 -10.83 6.45 7.00
CA ILE A 496 -9.83 6.79 8.01
C ILE A 496 -10.56 7.24 9.28
N GLY A 497 -10.20 6.64 10.41
CA GLY A 497 -10.83 6.93 11.70
C GLY A 497 -10.13 6.34 12.92
N ALA A 498 -9.23 5.37 12.73
CA ALA A 498 -8.40 4.83 13.81
C ALA A 498 -7.37 5.87 14.29
N THR A 499 -7.10 5.91 15.60
CA THR A 499 -6.08 6.80 16.15
C THR A 499 -4.71 6.11 16.18
N ILE A 500 -3.69 6.76 15.62
CA ILE A 500 -2.29 6.41 15.91
C ILE A 500 -1.81 7.29 17.05
N ASN A 501 -1.73 6.74 18.27
CA ASN A 501 -1.14 7.44 19.40
C ASN A 501 0.38 7.58 19.23
N ALA A 502 0.81 8.77 18.86
CA ALA A 502 2.19 9.13 18.61
C ALA A 502 3.11 9.11 19.86
N THR A 503 2.55 9.08 21.07
CA THR A 503 3.36 9.09 22.31
C THR A 503 3.47 7.71 22.98
N ALA A 504 2.65 6.76 22.55
CA ALA A 504 2.67 5.39 23.06
C ALA A 504 3.75 4.53 22.39
N ASP A 505 3.92 3.33 22.92
CA ASP A 505 4.70 2.26 22.30
C ASP A 505 4.09 1.87 20.94
N SER A 506 4.92 1.69 19.92
CA SER A 506 4.47 1.49 18.54
C SER A 506 3.62 0.22 18.39
N GLN A 507 4.02 -0.89 19.02
CA GLN A 507 3.23 -2.13 19.00
C GLN A 507 1.87 -1.92 19.66
N THR A 508 1.84 -1.29 20.83
CA THR A 508 0.59 -1.02 21.57
C THR A 508 -0.37 -0.15 20.76
N THR A 509 0.14 0.89 20.10
CA THR A 509 -0.65 1.75 19.21
C THR A 509 -1.20 0.98 18.01
N LEU A 510 -0.37 0.18 17.33
CA LEU A 510 -0.80 -0.61 16.18
C LEU A 510 -1.84 -1.69 16.57
N ASP A 511 -1.67 -2.35 17.73
CA ASP A 511 -2.64 -3.32 18.25
C ASP A 511 -3.99 -2.66 18.56
N SER A 512 -3.97 -1.41 19.02
CA SER A 512 -5.19 -0.65 19.32
C SER A 512 -5.91 -0.24 18.04
N ALA A 513 -5.16 0.26 17.05
CA ALA A 513 -5.69 0.55 15.71
C ALA A 513 -6.25 -0.71 15.04
N ALA A 514 -5.56 -1.86 15.12
CA ALA A 514 -6.01 -3.15 14.61
C ALA A 514 -7.38 -3.55 15.18
N LYS A 515 -7.53 -3.48 16.51
CA LYS A 515 -8.79 -3.78 17.21
C LYS A 515 -9.92 -2.87 16.76
N TRP A 516 -9.66 -1.59 16.59
CA TRP A 516 -10.67 -0.64 16.14
C TRP A 516 -11.09 -0.92 14.69
N LEU A 517 -10.12 -1.11 13.77
CA LEU A 517 -10.40 -1.40 12.36
C LEU A 517 -11.22 -2.68 12.21
N GLU A 518 -10.81 -3.77 12.87
CA GLU A 518 -11.54 -5.06 12.83
C GLU A 518 -12.87 -5.04 13.58
N GLY A 519 -13.03 -4.15 14.56
CA GLY A 519 -14.26 -4.03 15.35
C GLY A 519 -15.30 -3.09 14.76
N VAL A 520 -14.90 -2.14 13.90
CA VAL A 520 -15.74 -1.02 13.48
C VAL A 520 -16.00 -0.99 11.97
N PRO A 521 -15.06 -0.59 11.08
CA PRO A 521 -15.34 -0.55 9.64
C PRO A 521 -15.40 -1.94 8.98
N GLU A 522 -14.53 -2.88 9.36
CA GLU A 522 -14.40 -4.17 8.66
C GLU A 522 -15.68 -5.03 8.72
N PRO A 523 -16.41 -5.15 9.85
CA PRO A 523 -17.69 -5.85 9.89
C PRO A 523 -18.73 -5.24 8.96
N VAL A 524 -18.74 -3.91 8.82
CA VAL A 524 -19.68 -3.20 7.94
C VAL A 524 -19.33 -3.49 6.47
N TRP A 525 -18.05 -3.52 6.11
CA TRP A 525 -17.63 -3.90 4.77
C TRP A 525 -17.99 -5.32 4.40
N ARG A 526 -17.78 -6.27 5.32
CA ARG A 526 -18.09 -7.69 5.13
C ARG A 526 -19.61 -7.92 5.05
N GLU A 527 -20.43 -7.09 5.70
CA GLU A 527 -21.89 -7.12 5.57
C GLU A 527 -22.38 -6.46 4.27
N TRP A 528 -21.87 -5.27 3.94
CA TRP A 528 -22.31 -4.50 2.77
C TRP A 528 -21.85 -5.12 1.45
N ALA A 529 -20.61 -5.63 1.41
CA ALA A 529 -19.96 -6.11 0.20
C ALA A 529 -19.21 -7.42 0.45
N PRO A 530 -19.89 -8.52 0.85
CA PRO A 530 -19.25 -9.78 1.23
C PRO A 530 -18.42 -10.40 0.11
N GLU A 531 -18.93 -10.36 -1.12
CA GLU A 531 -18.27 -10.93 -2.31
C GLU A 531 -17.13 -10.08 -2.88
N MET A 532 -16.92 -8.88 -2.32
CA MET A 532 -15.90 -7.95 -2.78
C MET A 532 -14.64 -8.07 -1.91
N GLY A 533 -13.49 -7.73 -2.49
CA GLY A 533 -12.24 -7.61 -1.76
C GLY A 533 -11.89 -6.16 -1.42
N SER A 534 -10.63 -5.97 -1.05
CA SER A 534 -10.02 -4.71 -0.66
C SER A 534 -8.66 -4.55 -1.35
N TYR A 535 -8.15 -3.33 -1.41
CA TYR A 535 -6.85 -3.07 -2.03
C TYR A 535 -5.73 -3.16 -0.99
N MET A 536 -4.88 -4.18 -1.10
CA MET A 536 -3.83 -4.49 -0.11
C MET A 536 -2.82 -3.37 0.18
N ASN A 537 -2.62 -2.44 -0.75
CA ASN A 537 -1.67 -1.35 -0.57
C ASN A 537 -2.23 -0.16 0.22
N GLU A 538 -3.56 -0.03 0.28
CA GLU A 538 -4.29 1.05 0.95
C GLU A 538 -5.50 0.44 1.68
N GLY A 539 -5.22 -0.57 2.49
CA GLY A 539 -6.22 -1.32 3.26
C GLY A 539 -5.71 -1.62 4.66
N ASN A 540 -6.53 -2.29 5.47
CA ASN A 540 -6.21 -2.63 6.86
C ASN A 540 -4.98 -3.56 6.96
N PRO A 541 -3.83 -3.10 7.51
CA PRO A 541 -2.63 -3.93 7.66
C PRO A 541 -2.82 -5.11 8.62
N PHE A 542 -3.92 -5.16 9.36
CA PHE A 542 -4.25 -6.20 10.34
C PHE A 542 -5.53 -6.94 9.97
N ASN A 543 -5.90 -6.95 8.68
CA ASN A 543 -7.11 -7.59 8.21
C ASN A 543 -7.12 -9.08 8.57
N THR A 544 -8.10 -9.53 9.35
CA THR A 544 -8.20 -10.95 9.77
C THR A 544 -8.66 -11.88 8.64
N GLU A 545 -9.34 -11.33 7.63
CA GLU A 545 -9.84 -12.01 6.44
C GLU A 545 -8.99 -11.68 5.19
N PHE A 546 -7.73 -11.25 5.39
CA PHE A 546 -6.84 -10.78 4.32
C PHE A 546 -6.68 -11.78 3.15
N LYS A 547 -6.82 -13.09 3.40
CA LYS A 547 -6.77 -14.12 2.35
C LYS A 547 -7.87 -13.90 1.31
N HIS A 548 -9.10 -13.73 1.80
CA HIS A 548 -10.24 -13.39 0.96
C HIS A 548 -10.10 -11.96 0.42
N ASP A 549 -9.89 -10.99 1.30
CA ASP A 549 -10.02 -9.58 0.93
C ASP A 549 -8.92 -9.12 -0.04
N TYR A 550 -7.68 -9.58 0.11
CA TYR A 550 -6.55 -9.14 -0.72
C TYR A 550 -6.22 -10.05 -1.89
N TYR A 551 -6.61 -11.32 -1.84
CA TYR A 551 -6.22 -12.30 -2.86
C TYR A 551 -7.40 -13.07 -3.46
N GLY A 552 -8.49 -13.24 -2.71
CA GLY A 552 -9.69 -13.96 -3.16
C GLY A 552 -9.38 -15.39 -3.57
N GLU A 553 -9.97 -15.85 -4.67
CA GLU A 553 -9.77 -17.20 -5.20
C GLU A 553 -8.32 -17.51 -5.63
N ASN A 554 -7.47 -16.48 -5.79
CA ASN A 554 -6.08 -16.66 -6.18
C ASN A 554 -5.18 -17.14 -5.02
N TYR A 555 -5.64 -17.08 -3.76
CA TYR A 555 -4.78 -17.27 -2.59
C TYR A 555 -4.02 -18.60 -2.59
N ASP A 556 -4.69 -19.72 -2.81
CA ASP A 556 -4.06 -21.05 -2.74
C ASP A 556 -3.00 -21.24 -3.85
N ARG A 557 -3.29 -20.75 -5.06
CA ARG A 557 -2.31 -20.75 -6.15
C ARG A 557 -1.10 -19.87 -5.81
N LEU A 558 -1.31 -18.72 -5.18
CA LEU A 558 -0.23 -17.85 -4.72
C LEU A 558 0.60 -18.53 -3.62
N VAL A 559 0.00 -19.32 -2.74
CA VAL A 559 0.71 -20.13 -1.74
C VAL A 559 1.66 -21.13 -2.42
N ASP A 560 1.19 -21.85 -3.42
CA ASP A 560 2.04 -22.80 -4.16
C ASP A 560 3.22 -22.10 -4.85
N ILE A 561 2.97 -20.95 -5.46
CA ILE A 561 4.00 -20.15 -6.13
C ILE A 561 5.01 -19.60 -5.10
N LYS A 562 4.53 -19.11 -3.97
CA LYS A 562 5.36 -18.65 -2.85
C LYS A 562 6.30 -19.74 -2.37
N LEU A 563 5.80 -20.96 -2.14
CA LEU A 563 6.60 -22.08 -1.67
C LEU A 563 7.59 -22.59 -2.74
N LYS A 564 7.26 -22.43 -4.02
CA LYS A 564 8.18 -22.76 -5.12
C LYS A 564 9.38 -21.81 -5.19
N TYR A 565 9.17 -20.50 -5.01
CA TYR A 565 10.23 -19.49 -5.20
C TYR A 565 10.86 -18.97 -3.91
N ASP A 566 10.25 -19.26 -2.75
CA ASP A 566 10.80 -19.02 -1.42
C ASP A 566 10.51 -20.20 -0.46
N PRO A 567 11.15 -21.37 -0.70
CA PRO A 567 10.90 -22.59 0.08
C PRO A 567 11.34 -22.46 1.55
N THR A 568 12.25 -21.54 1.88
CA THR A 568 12.71 -21.25 3.24
C THR A 568 11.83 -20.23 3.97
N GLU A 569 10.81 -19.69 3.28
CA GLU A 569 9.95 -18.62 3.77
C GLU A 569 10.78 -17.47 4.38
N SER A 570 11.82 -17.05 3.67
CA SER A 570 12.75 -16.00 4.10
C SER A 570 12.16 -14.61 3.91
N LEU A 571 11.24 -14.46 2.95
CA LEU A 571 10.51 -13.24 2.69
C LEU A 571 9.20 -13.23 3.48
N PHE A 572 9.06 -12.25 4.37
CA PHE A 572 7.86 -12.03 5.17
C PHE A 572 7.28 -10.65 4.92
N VAL A 573 5.98 -10.62 4.67
CA VAL A 573 5.18 -9.42 4.42
C VAL A 573 3.94 -9.51 5.31
N LEU A 574 3.63 -8.46 6.08
CA LEU A 574 2.42 -8.41 6.90
C LEU A 574 1.18 -8.49 5.99
N THR A 575 0.19 -9.33 6.34
CA THR A 575 -0.97 -9.69 5.48
C THR A 575 -0.56 -10.25 4.10
N GLY A 576 0.66 -10.76 4.01
CA GLY A 576 1.20 -11.50 2.88
C GLY A 576 0.67 -12.94 2.81
N VAL A 577 0.87 -13.58 1.66
CA VAL A 577 0.68 -15.01 1.47
C VAL A 577 1.50 -15.79 2.51
N ASN A 578 0.82 -16.67 3.26
CA ASN A 578 1.35 -17.42 4.41
C ASN A 578 1.81 -16.57 5.61
N SER A 579 1.51 -15.26 5.67
CA SER A 579 1.96 -14.44 6.80
C SER A 579 1.32 -14.85 8.13
N ASP A 580 0.14 -15.47 8.11
CA ASP A 580 -0.58 -16.01 9.27
C ASP A 580 0.13 -17.18 9.96
N LYS A 581 1.15 -17.77 9.32
CA LYS A 581 2.03 -18.78 9.94
C LYS A 581 3.14 -18.17 10.79
N TRP A 582 3.21 -16.85 10.85
CA TRP A 582 4.27 -16.11 11.51
C TRP A 582 3.70 -15.04 12.44
N ASN A 583 4.33 -14.87 13.59
CA ASN A 583 4.10 -13.80 14.54
C ASN A 583 5.31 -12.85 14.53
N TYR A 584 5.10 -11.61 14.13
CA TYR A 584 6.09 -10.55 14.22
C TYR A 584 5.79 -9.67 15.43
N ASN A 585 6.73 -9.59 16.36
CA ASN A 585 6.62 -8.71 17.51
C ASN A 585 7.58 -7.52 17.32
N LEU A 586 7.04 -6.31 17.15
CA LEU A 586 7.81 -5.11 16.84
C LEU A 586 8.76 -4.72 17.99
N ASN A 587 8.35 -4.94 19.23
CA ASN A 587 9.12 -4.55 20.43
C ASN A 587 10.37 -5.42 20.62
N SER A 588 10.25 -6.73 20.44
CA SER A 588 11.39 -7.65 20.50
C SER A 588 12.15 -7.73 19.19
N GLY A 589 11.51 -7.37 18.07
CA GLY A 589 12.01 -7.52 16.70
C GLY A 589 11.93 -8.96 16.16
N LYS A 590 11.45 -9.92 16.95
CA LYS A 590 11.45 -11.34 16.56
C LYS A 590 10.32 -11.66 15.59
N LEU A 591 10.63 -12.51 14.60
CA LEU A 591 9.68 -13.12 13.68
C LEU A 591 9.71 -14.64 13.89
N CYS A 592 8.63 -15.19 14.43
CA CYS A 592 8.58 -16.58 14.87
C CYS A 592 7.36 -17.31 14.33
N ARG A 593 7.45 -18.63 14.17
CA ARG A 593 6.28 -19.45 13.82
C ARG A 593 5.22 -19.38 14.92
N VAL A 594 3.95 -19.35 14.49
CA VAL A 594 2.77 -19.42 15.37
C VAL A 594 2.64 -20.80 16.01
#